data_AF-A0A922MK55-F1
#
_entry.id   AF-A0A922MK55-F1
#
_cell.length_a   1.000
_cell.length_b   1.000
_cell.length_c   1.000
_cell.angle_alpha   90.00
_cell.angle_beta   90.00
_cell.angle_gamma   90.00
#
_symmetry.space_group_name_H-M   'P 1'
#
loop_
_entity.id
_entity.type
_entity.pdbx_description
1 polymer ?
#
loop_
_entity_poly.entity_id
_entity_poly.type
_entity_poly.pdbx_seq_one_letter_code
_entity_poly.pdbx_strand_id
1 'polypeptide(L)'
;MILAPEDCGCPIIEEGPSLVNSPVCSGNFLFMVLLQSYLWGRCSISTPCKRIESVEETEQEYDFIVVGAGSAGSIVAGRLSENTTYKVVLLEAGGPEPLGVRVPSFYRTFWDNPAVDWQIRTVPADYCLDQEGLGCKWPLGKGLGGTSQLNGMMYHRGHHADYTCDWVEAGAKGWSWDEIKPFMDLTEGNKQIGSLVDGKYHSDIGPLPIQTRYTTARAYLPPQSERPNLNIKLHAHVTKVLFRRKKAIGVEYVDENGNTKVVKARKEVILSAGALTSPKILMHSGVGPKETLEPLGIKVIEDLPVGKNLKNHCGATLYFILKKVKIRRFWTGVL
;
A
#
# COMPACT_ATOMS: atom_id res chain seq x y z
N MET A 1 -6.00 -25.63 -23.02
CA MET A 1 -6.50 -26.48 -21.93
C MET A 1 -6.36 -25.67 -20.65
N ILE A 2 -7.47 -25.29 -20.00
CA ILE A 2 -7.39 -24.69 -18.66
C ILE A 2 -7.04 -25.85 -17.72
N LEU A 3 -5.86 -25.81 -17.11
CA LEU A 3 -5.41 -26.84 -16.18
C LEU A 3 -6.39 -26.91 -14.98
N ALA A 4 -6.57 -28.10 -14.44
CA ALA A 4 -7.42 -28.30 -13.26
C ALA A 4 -6.93 -27.45 -12.07
N PRO A 5 -7.83 -26.97 -11.19
CA PRO A 5 -7.45 -26.29 -9.96
C PRO A 5 -6.50 -27.14 -9.12
N GLU A 6 -5.48 -26.52 -8.55
CA GLU A 6 -4.62 -27.13 -7.54
C GLU A 6 -5.37 -27.24 -6.21
N ASP A 7 -5.20 -28.35 -5.50
CA ASP A 7 -5.69 -28.48 -4.12
C ASP A 7 -4.73 -27.73 -3.19
N CYS A 8 -5.17 -26.58 -2.69
CA CYS A 8 -4.35 -25.70 -1.85
C CYS A 8 -4.42 -26.03 -0.35
N GLY A 9 -5.21 -27.03 0.07
CA GLY A 9 -5.35 -27.42 1.48
C GLY A 9 -6.08 -26.41 2.39
N CYS A 10 -6.54 -25.27 1.84
CA CYS A 10 -7.34 -24.24 2.51
C CYS A 10 -8.46 -23.78 1.59
N PRO A 11 -9.61 -23.33 2.13
CA PRO A 11 -10.72 -22.85 1.31
C PRO A 11 -10.29 -21.62 0.50
N ILE A 12 -10.71 -21.60 -0.76
CA ILE A 12 -10.60 -20.42 -1.60
C ILE A 12 -11.72 -19.46 -1.21
N ILE A 13 -11.37 -18.33 -0.60
CA ILE A 13 -12.32 -17.29 -0.21
C ILE A 13 -12.23 -16.16 -1.24
N GLU A 14 -13.34 -15.88 -1.92
CA GLU A 14 -13.39 -14.78 -2.89
C GLU A 14 -13.47 -13.44 -2.15
N GLU A 15 -12.33 -12.74 -2.12
CA GLU A 15 -12.17 -11.49 -1.38
C GLU A 15 -11.74 -10.33 -2.29
N GLY A 16 -12.43 -9.20 -2.15
CA GLY A 16 -12.17 -7.97 -2.90
C GLY A 16 -12.90 -7.87 -4.24
N PRO A 17 -12.72 -6.77 -4.98
CA PRO A 17 -13.35 -6.56 -6.29
C PRO A 17 -12.95 -7.65 -7.29
N SER A 18 -13.96 -8.22 -7.94
CA SER A 18 -13.80 -9.17 -9.04
C SER A 18 -13.10 -8.53 -10.23
N LEU A 19 -12.25 -9.31 -10.88
CA LEU A 19 -11.61 -8.97 -12.15
C LEU A 19 -12.62 -8.73 -13.28
N VAL A 20 -13.81 -9.31 -13.15
CA VAL A 20 -14.91 -9.21 -14.11
C VAL A 20 -15.46 -7.78 -14.19
N ASN A 21 -15.39 -7.02 -13.09
CA ASN A 21 -15.90 -5.64 -13.01
C ASN A 21 -14.83 -4.59 -13.37
N SER A 22 -13.84 -4.97 -14.18
CA SER A 22 -12.76 -4.09 -14.63
C SER A 22 -13.27 -2.97 -15.55
N PRO A 23 -13.01 -1.68 -15.24
CA PRO A 23 -13.32 -0.56 -16.13
C PRO A 23 -12.45 -0.54 -17.41
N VAL A 24 -11.35 -1.31 -17.44
CA VAL A 24 -10.40 -1.33 -18.56
C VAL A 24 -10.74 -2.39 -19.61
N CYS A 25 -11.41 -3.48 -19.22
CA CYS A 25 -11.68 -4.63 -20.09
C CYS A 25 -13.18 -4.83 -20.35
N SER A 26 -13.92 -3.73 -20.52
CA SER A 26 -15.37 -3.79 -20.82
C SER A 26 -15.62 -4.58 -22.10
N GLY A 27 -16.52 -5.58 -22.03
CA GLY A 27 -16.90 -6.45 -23.17
C GLY A 27 -16.26 -7.84 -23.21
N ASN A 28 -15.30 -8.16 -22.33
CA ASN A 28 -14.64 -9.49 -22.27
C ASN A 28 -15.12 -10.35 -21.09
N PHE A 29 -16.40 -10.28 -20.73
CA PHE A 29 -16.94 -10.88 -19.50
C PHE A 29 -16.58 -12.35 -19.31
N LEU A 30 -16.85 -13.21 -20.31
CA LEU A 30 -16.55 -14.65 -20.22
C LEU A 30 -15.06 -14.92 -20.05
N PHE A 31 -14.21 -14.18 -20.76
CA PHE A 31 -12.76 -14.30 -20.62
C PHE A 31 -12.30 -13.91 -19.21
N MET A 32 -12.83 -12.81 -18.66
CA MET A 32 -12.48 -12.36 -17.32
C MET A 32 -12.95 -13.34 -16.23
N VAL A 33 -14.12 -13.97 -16.39
CA VAL A 33 -14.60 -15.03 -15.50
C VAL A 33 -13.66 -16.23 -15.55
N LEU A 34 -13.35 -16.75 -16.74
CA LEU A 34 -12.45 -17.90 -16.91
C LEU A 34 -11.05 -17.61 -16.36
N LEU A 35 -10.53 -16.42 -16.62
CA LEU A 35 -9.25 -15.96 -16.10
C LEU A 35 -9.27 -15.87 -14.59
N GLN A 36 -10.32 -15.31 -14.00
CA GLN A 36 -10.47 -15.24 -12.55
C GLN A 36 -10.51 -16.65 -11.94
N SER A 37 -11.32 -17.57 -12.47
CA SER A 37 -11.36 -18.96 -12.01
C SER A 37 -10.00 -19.65 -12.13
N TYR A 38 -9.27 -19.39 -13.22
CA TYR A 38 -7.91 -19.89 -13.40
C TYR A 38 -6.97 -19.37 -12.30
N LEU A 39 -6.97 -18.06 -12.02
CA LEU A 39 -6.11 -17.48 -10.99
C LEU A 39 -6.43 -18.01 -9.60
N TRP A 40 -7.71 -18.26 -9.30
CA TRP A 40 -8.13 -18.84 -8.02
C TRP A 40 -7.59 -20.25 -7.82
N GLY A 41 -7.63 -21.07 -8.87
CA GLY A 41 -7.13 -22.44 -8.86
C GLY A 41 -5.59 -22.57 -8.81
N ARG A 42 -4.83 -21.47 -8.70
CA ARG A 42 -3.37 -21.51 -8.58
C ARG A 42 -2.92 -21.12 -7.19
N CYS A 43 -2.44 -22.07 -6.40
CA CYS A 43 -2.08 -21.82 -5.00
C CYS A 43 -0.93 -20.81 -4.88
N SER A 44 -0.01 -20.80 -5.84
CA SER A 44 1.10 -19.83 -5.88
C SER A 44 0.64 -18.38 -6.09
N ILE A 45 -0.52 -18.20 -6.73
CA ILE A 45 -1.12 -16.89 -7.00
C ILE A 45 -2.14 -16.54 -5.92
N SER A 46 -3.07 -17.43 -5.58
CA SER A 46 -4.18 -17.15 -4.66
C SER A 46 -3.80 -17.23 -3.17
N THR A 47 -2.75 -17.99 -2.84
CA THR A 47 -2.22 -18.23 -1.49
C THR A 47 -3.28 -18.26 -0.38
N PRO A 48 -4.29 -19.14 -0.49
CA PRO A 48 -5.46 -19.09 0.37
C PRO A 48 -5.10 -19.22 1.86
N CYS A 49 -4.15 -20.10 2.21
CA CYS A 49 -3.71 -20.30 3.60
C CYS A 49 -2.96 -19.11 4.22
N LYS A 50 -2.50 -18.16 3.41
CA LYS A 50 -1.75 -16.97 3.87
C LYS A 50 -2.55 -15.68 3.68
N ARG A 51 -3.87 -15.80 3.49
CA ARG A 51 -4.76 -14.64 3.46
C ARG A 51 -4.84 -14.02 4.85
N ILE A 52 -4.87 -12.69 4.87
CA ILE A 52 -4.94 -11.91 6.09
C ILE A 52 -6.42 -11.64 6.34
N GLU A 53 -6.92 -12.14 7.46
CA GLU A 53 -8.29 -11.96 7.89
C GLU A 53 -8.43 -10.71 8.76
N SER A 54 -9.57 -10.03 8.64
CA SER A 54 -9.91 -8.93 9.55
C SER A 54 -10.38 -9.49 10.88
N VAL A 55 -9.95 -8.89 11.99
CA VAL A 55 -10.62 -9.11 13.27
C VAL A 55 -12.03 -8.51 13.26
N GLU A 56 -12.96 -9.15 13.96
CA GLU A 56 -14.35 -8.69 14.08
C GLU A 56 -14.43 -7.39 14.89
N GLU A 57 -13.82 -7.35 16.07
CA GLU A 57 -13.78 -6.17 16.93
C GLU A 57 -12.35 -5.87 17.37
N THR A 58 -12.07 -4.60 17.61
CA THR A 58 -10.80 -4.17 18.19
C THR A 58 -10.90 -4.20 19.70
N GLU A 59 -9.78 -4.45 20.37
CA GLU A 59 -9.72 -4.26 21.82
C GLU A 59 -9.67 -2.78 22.18
N GLN A 60 -9.99 -2.46 23.43
CA GLN A 60 -10.02 -1.08 23.90
C GLN A 60 -8.63 -0.41 23.86
N GLU A 61 -7.56 -1.19 24.02
CA GLU A 61 -6.21 -0.63 24.19
C GLU A 61 -5.07 -1.52 23.66
N TYR A 62 -4.17 -0.91 22.90
CA TYR A 62 -2.97 -1.51 22.31
C TYR A 62 -1.70 -0.78 22.74
N ASP A 63 -0.53 -1.41 22.60
CA ASP A 63 0.75 -0.71 22.78
C ASP A 63 1.00 0.25 21.63
N PHE A 64 0.81 -0.25 20.41
CA PHE A 64 1.01 0.49 19.18
C PHE A 64 -0.22 0.42 18.30
N ILE A 65 -0.63 1.57 17.78
CA ILE A 65 -1.65 1.68 16.74
C ILE A 65 -0.96 2.11 15.45
N VAL A 66 -1.03 1.30 14.41
CA VAL A 66 -0.53 1.63 13.07
C VAL A 66 -1.73 1.99 12.19
N VAL A 67 -1.68 3.15 11.55
CA VAL A 67 -2.77 3.66 10.70
C VAL A 67 -2.37 3.54 9.23
N GLY A 68 -3.06 2.67 8.49
CA GLY A 68 -2.83 2.39 7.08
C GLY A 68 -1.92 1.18 6.85
N ALA A 69 -2.44 0.15 6.19
CA ALA A 69 -1.72 -1.07 5.79
C ALA A 69 -0.99 -0.90 4.46
N GLY A 70 -0.41 0.28 4.20
CA GLY A 70 0.35 0.57 2.97
C GLY A 70 1.75 -0.04 2.96
N SER A 71 2.61 0.52 2.11
CA SER A 71 4.02 0.10 1.99
C SER A 71 4.77 0.17 3.32
N ALA A 72 4.66 1.29 4.04
CA ALA A 72 5.34 1.48 5.32
C ALA A 72 4.61 0.80 6.49
N GLY A 73 3.29 1.02 6.60
CA GLY A 73 2.53 0.55 7.76
C GLY A 73 2.51 -0.96 7.91
N SER A 74 2.49 -1.71 6.80
CA SER A 74 2.61 -3.18 6.84
C SER A 74 3.95 -3.63 7.42
N ILE A 75 5.05 -2.98 7.05
CA ILE A 75 6.40 -3.28 7.57
C ILE A 75 6.47 -2.97 9.07
N VAL A 76 6.00 -1.79 9.46
CA VAL A 76 6.04 -1.35 10.86
C VAL A 76 5.22 -2.28 11.75
N ALA A 77 3.97 -2.58 11.36
CA ALA A 77 3.11 -3.48 12.13
C ALA A 77 3.69 -4.90 12.24
N GLY A 78 4.20 -5.42 11.12
CA GLY A 78 4.88 -6.72 11.07
C GLY A 78 6.08 -6.77 12.02
N ARG A 79 7.01 -5.82 11.91
CA ARG A 79 8.22 -5.77 12.75
C ARG A 79 7.92 -5.52 14.23
N LEU A 80 6.98 -4.65 14.57
CA LEU A 80 6.58 -4.44 15.97
C LEU A 80 5.99 -5.71 16.59
N SER A 81 5.21 -6.47 15.81
CA SER A 81 4.59 -7.71 16.28
C SER A 81 5.58 -8.87 16.48
N GLU A 82 6.80 -8.78 15.92
CA GLU A 82 7.85 -9.78 16.19
C GLU A 82 8.20 -9.87 17.68
N ASN A 83 8.03 -8.76 18.42
CA ASN A 83 8.08 -8.78 19.87
C ASN A 83 6.72 -9.21 20.44
N THR A 84 6.66 -10.42 20.96
CA THR A 84 5.45 -11.04 21.53
C THR A 84 4.88 -10.33 22.77
N THR A 85 5.68 -9.47 23.41
CA THR A 85 5.20 -8.64 24.54
C THR A 85 4.39 -7.43 24.10
N TYR A 86 4.50 -7.01 22.84
CA TYR A 86 3.77 -5.88 22.31
C TYR A 86 2.45 -6.30 21.70
N LYS A 87 1.40 -5.57 22.05
CA LYS A 87 0.10 -5.67 21.41
C LYS A 87 -0.03 -4.60 20.33
N VAL A 88 -0.21 -5.02 19.09
CA VAL A 88 -0.23 -4.12 17.93
C VAL A 88 -1.58 -4.21 17.23
N VAL A 89 -2.15 -3.07 16.87
CA VAL A 89 -3.30 -3.02 15.96
C VAL A 89 -2.95 -2.24 14.70
N LEU A 90 -3.29 -2.80 13.55
CA LEU A 90 -3.21 -2.16 12.24
C LEU A 90 -4.63 -1.85 11.76
N LEU A 91 -4.93 -0.57 11.54
CA LEU A 91 -6.22 -0.11 11.06
C LEU A 91 -6.10 0.27 9.58
N GLU A 92 -6.86 -0.39 8.71
CA GLU A 92 -6.88 -0.13 7.27
C GLU A 92 -8.28 0.26 6.82
N ALA A 93 -8.39 1.36 6.06
CA ALA A 93 -9.67 1.88 5.59
C ALA A 93 -10.29 1.01 4.50
N GLY A 94 -9.47 0.34 3.68
CA GLY A 94 -9.93 -0.56 2.64
C GLY A 94 -10.11 -2.00 3.10
N GLY A 95 -10.43 -2.85 2.11
CA GLY A 95 -10.63 -4.27 2.30
C GLY A 95 -9.38 -5.12 2.05
N PRO A 96 -9.59 -6.44 1.90
CA PRO A 96 -8.52 -7.39 1.63
C PRO A 96 -7.87 -7.17 0.25
N GLU A 97 -6.68 -7.74 0.06
CA GLU A 97 -5.95 -7.69 -1.21
C GLU A 97 -6.72 -8.46 -2.31
N PRO A 98 -7.17 -7.83 -3.40
CA PRO A 98 -7.87 -8.52 -4.47
C PRO A 98 -6.96 -9.49 -5.21
N LEU A 99 -7.48 -10.63 -5.68
CA LEU A 99 -6.64 -11.60 -6.40
C LEU A 99 -6.00 -11.01 -7.66
N GLY A 100 -6.75 -10.19 -8.39
CA GLY A 100 -6.31 -9.63 -9.66
C GLY A 100 -5.13 -8.67 -9.52
N VAL A 101 -4.93 -8.03 -8.35
CA VAL A 101 -3.79 -7.14 -8.19
C VAL A 101 -2.49 -7.91 -8.31
N ARG A 102 -2.45 -9.21 -7.93
CA ARG A 102 -1.27 -10.07 -7.93
C ARG A 102 -0.68 -10.35 -9.31
N VAL A 103 -1.42 -10.06 -10.38
CA VAL A 103 -0.92 -10.13 -11.74
C VAL A 103 -0.27 -8.78 -12.09
N PRO A 104 1.06 -8.72 -12.33
CA PRO A 104 1.77 -7.49 -12.63
C PRO A 104 1.08 -6.55 -13.63
N SER A 105 0.61 -7.09 -14.75
CA SER A 105 0.01 -6.33 -15.85
C SER A 105 -1.38 -5.74 -15.54
N PHE A 106 -2.03 -6.14 -14.44
CA PHE A 106 -3.39 -5.70 -14.10
C PHE A 106 -3.43 -4.51 -13.15
N TYR A 107 -2.30 -3.89 -12.81
CA TYR A 107 -2.28 -2.77 -11.88
C TYR A 107 -3.18 -1.60 -12.30
N ARG A 108 -3.30 -1.33 -13.61
CA ARG A 108 -4.20 -0.29 -14.15
C ARG A 108 -5.68 -0.67 -14.15
N THR A 109 -5.99 -1.96 -14.10
CA THR A 109 -7.38 -2.49 -14.06
C THR A 109 -8.13 -1.97 -12.84
N PHE A 110 -7.41 -1.68 -11.75
CA PHE A 110 -8.00 -1.26 -10.49
C PHE A 110 -8.01 0.26 -10.28
N TRP A 111 -7.45 1.04 -11.21
CA TRP A 111 -7.56 2.50 -11.16
C TRP A 111 -9.02 2.93 -11.34
N ASP A 112 -9.41 3.97 -10.63
CA ASP A 112 -10.78 4.48 -10.59
C ASP A 112 -11.81 3.47 -10.04
N ASN A 113 -11.40 2.34 -9.45
CA ASN A 113 -12.31 1.44 -8.76
C ASN A 113 -12.45 1.85 -7.28
N PRO A 114 -13.62 2.34 -6.82
CA PRO A 114 -13.78 2.86 -5.46
C PRO A 114 -13.59 1.81 -4.36
N ALA A 115 -13.57 0.51 -4.67
CA ALA A 115 -13.28 -0.52 -3.68
C ALA A 115 -11.80 -0.52 -3.26
N VAL A 116 -10.88 -0.14 -4.16
CA VAL A 116 -9.43 -0.31 -4.00
C VAL A 116 -8.60 0.92 -4.35
N ASP A 117 -9.23 1.97 -4.88
CA ASP A 117 -8.63 3.27 -5.17
C ASP A 117 -9.32 4.35 -4.34
N TRP A 118 -8.54 5.26 -3.76
CA TRP A 118 -9.05 6.46 -3.10
C TRP A 118 -9.60 7.49 -4.09
N GLN A 119 -9.29 7.36 -5.39
CA GLN A 119 -9.78 8.22 -6.47
C GLN A 119 -9.50 9.71 -6.23
N ILE A 120 -8.33 10.02 -5.65
CA ILE A 120 -7.96 11.39 -5.31
C ILE A 120 -7.72 12.18 -6.59
N ARG A 121 -8.20 13.43 -6.58
CA ARG A 121 -7.90 14.43 -7.60
C ARG A 121 -7.22 15.63 -6.99
N THR A 122 -6.31 16.23 -7.73
CA THR A 122 -5.79 17.55 -7.41
C THR A 122 -6.87 18.60 -7.65
N VAL A 123 -6.67 19.81 -7.11
CA VAL A 123 -7.43 20.97 -7.58
C VAL A 123 -7.18 21.19 -9.08
N PRO A 124 -8.15 21.70 -9.86
CA PRO A 124 -7.92 22.10 -11.24
C PRO A 124 -6.89 23.23 -11.35
N ALA A 125 -6.01 23.15 -12.35
CA ALA A 125 -5.03 24.19 -12.67
C ALA A 125 -4.55 24.05 -14.13
N ASP A 126 -3.39 24.61 -14.46
CA ASP A 126 -2.72 24.57 -15.77
C ASP A 126 -2.01 23.24 -16.10
N TYR A 127 -2.37 22.15 -15.40
CA TYR A 127 -1.87 20.80 -15.61
C TYR A 127 -3.00 19.79 -15.85
N CYS A 128 -2.67 18.61 -16.39
CA CYS A 128 -3.64 17.56 -16.71
C CYS A 128 -4.83 18.07 -17.54
N LEU A 129 -4.53 18.88 -18.57
CA LEU A 129 -5.52 19.54 -19.42
C LEU A 129 -6.38 18.56 -20.23
N ASP A 130 -5.93 17.32 -20.37
CA ASP A 130 -6.66 16.20 -20.97
C ASP A 130 -7.78 15.63 -20.07
N GLN A 131 -7.90 16.11 -18.83
CA GLN A 131 -8.88 15.66 -17.85
C GLN A 131 -10.08 16.61 -17.70
N GLU A 132 -10.42 17.35 -18.77
CA GLU A 132 -11.62 18.20 -18.86
C GLU A 132 -11.73 19.24 -17.72
N GLY A 133 -10.60 19.75 -17.22
CA GLY A 133 -10.59 20.72 -16.12
C GLY A 133 -10.93 20.15 -14.75
N LEU A 134 -10.93 18.83 -14.56
CA LEU A 134 -11.19 18.18 -13.27
C LEU A 134 -9.94 17.99 -12.38
N GLY A 135 -8.78 18.47 -12.83
CA GLY A 135 -7.48 18.23 -12.18
C GLY A 135 -6.93 16.82 -12.43
N CYS A 136 -5.69 16.59 -12.01
CA CYS A 136 -5.00 15.31 -12.19
C CYS A 136 -5.61 14.22 -11.32
N LYS A 137 -5.81 13.03 -11.91
CA LYS A 137 -6.12 11.80 -11.16
C LYS A 137 -4.87 11.23 -10.53
N TRP A 138 -4.89 11.03 -9.22
CA TRP A 138 -3.81 10.41 -8.46
C TRP A 138 -4.30 9.09 -7.83
N PRO A 139 -4.15 7.97 -8.55
CA PRO A 139 -4.60 6.66 -8.05
C PRO A 139 -3.78 6.27 -6.81
N LEU A 140 -4.47 5.93 -5.73
CA LEU A 140 -3.88 5.58 -4.45
C LEU A 140 -4.58 4.36 -3.90
N GLY A 141 -3.82 3.33 -3.54
CA GLY A 141 -4.41 2.07 -3.09
C GLY A 141 -5.12 2.20 -1.74
N LYS A 142 -6.32 1.64 -1.66
CA LYS A 142 -7.17 1.56 -0.47
C LYS A 142 -7.40 0.08 -0.14
N GLY A 143 -6.77 -0.42 0.92
CA GLY A 143 -6.80 -1.84 1.31
C GLY A 143 -5.41 -2.39 1.63
N LEU A 144 -5.34 -3.69 1.94
CA LEU A 144 -4.12 -4.36 2.41
C LEU A 144 -2.96 -4.30 1.41
N GLY A 145 -1.93 -3.52 1.70
CA GLY A 145 -0.79 -3.24 0.83
C GLY A 145 -0.82 -1.84 0.22
N GLY A 146 -1.94 -1.11 0.35
CA GLY A 146 -2.12 0.25 -0.17
C GLY A 146 -1.69 0.37 -1.64
N THR A 147 -0.97 1.43 -1.98
CA THR A 147 -0.51 1.67 -3.36
C THR A 147 0.48 0.63 -3.88
N SER A 148 1.04 -0.27 -3.05
CA SER A 148 1.84 -1.40 -3.58
C SER A 148 1.03 -2.37 -4.43
N GLN A 149 -0.29 -2.42 -4.24
CA GLN A 149 -1.21 -3.16 -5.10
C GLN A 149 -1.35 -2.53 -6.50
N LEU A 150 -1.34 -1.20 -6.57
CA LEU A 150 -1.64 -0.42 -7.78
C LEU A 150 -0.39 0.07 -8.52
N ASN A 151 0.82 -0.19 -8.01
CA ASN A 151 2.05 0.28 -8.62
C ASN A 151 2.51 -0.60 -9.80
N GLY A 152 3.43 -0.06 -10.61
CA GLY A 152 4.07 -0.80 -11.71
C GLY A 152 5.24 -1.71 -11.30
N MET A 153 5.44 -1.96 -10.00
CA MET A 153 6.52 -2.79 -9.44
C MET A 153 7.97 -2.36 -9.75
N MET A 154 8.17 -1.15 -10.29
CA MET A 154 9.52 -0.62 -10.45
C MET A 154 10.17 -0.46 -9.08
N TYR A 155 11.23 -1.21 -8.83
CA TYR A 155 11.95 -1.22 -7.56
C TYR A 155 13.31 -0.53 -7.72
N HIS A 156 13.47 0.62 -7.09
CA HIS A 156 14.71 1.40 -7.07
C HIS A 156 14.82 2.10 -5.72
N ARG A 157 16.06 2.37 -5.29
CA ARG A 157 16.38 2.91 -3.96
C ARG A 157 16.76 4.40 -4.00
N GLY A 158 16.57 5.08 -5.14
CA GLY A 158 17.09 6.44 -5.33
C GLY A 158 18.61 6.48 -5.52
N HIS A 159 19.15 7.69 -5.68
CA HIS A 159 20.58 7.93 -5.80
C HIS A 159 21.18 8.27 -4.44
N HIS A 160 22.45 7.91 -4.20
CA HIS A 160 23.17 8.21 -2.95
C HIS A 160 23.09 9.70 -2.53
N ALA A 161 23.12 10.59 -3.52
CA ALA A 161 23.02 12.03 -3.34
C ALA A 161 21.66 12.49 -2.78
N ASP A 162 20.57 11.77 -3.05
CA ASP A 162 19.24 12.12 -2.52
C ASP A 162 19.25 12.08 -0.99
N TYR A 163 19.95 11.10 -0.41
CA TYR A 163 20.04 10.94 1.04
C TYR A 163 21.04 11.89 1.67
N THR A 164 22.21 12.03 1.04
CA THR A 164 23.32 12.79 1.63
C THR A 164 23.10 14.30 1.46
N CYS A 165 22.68 14.75 0.27
CA CYS A 165 22.58 16.17 -0.06
C CYS A 165 21.17 16.75 0.15
N ASP A 166 20.09 15.98 0.00
CA ASP A 166 18.74 16.49 0.31
C ASP A 166 18.39 16.21 1.78
N TRP A 167 18.46 14.95 2.24
CA TRP A 167 17.92 14.59 3.56
C TRP A 167 18.80 15.03 4.72
N VAL A 168 20.09 14.66 4.72
CA VAL A 168 21.00 14.99 5.82
C VAL A 168 21.23 16.51 5.91
N GLU A 169 21.38 17.21 4.78
CA GLU A 169 21.50 18.68 4.77
C GLU A 169 20.21 19.37 5.25
N ALA A 170 19.03 18.79 4.98
CA ALA A 170 17.75 19.24 5.55
C ALA A 170 17.58 18.90 7.05
N GLY A 171 18.58 18.27 7.69
CA GLY A 171 18.62 17.99 9.12
C GLY A 171 18.15 16.59 9.53
N ALA A 172 17.91 15.68 8.57
CA ALA A 172 17.55 14.29 8.85
C ALA A 172 18.79 13.48 9.29
N LYS A 173 19.23 13.69 10.54
CA LYS A 173 20.32 12.92 11.16
C LYS A 173 19.98 11.43 11.20
N GLY A 174 20.92 10.56 10.86
CA GLY A 174 20.68 9.11 10.82
C GLY A 174 20.16 8.58 9.48
N TRP A 175 19.98 9.46 8.50
CA TRP A 175 19.38 9.12 7.20
C TRP A 175 20.35 9.22 6.01
N SER A 176 21.66 9.20 6.26
CA SER A 176 22.64 9.07 5.18
C SER A 176 22.48 7.72 4.47
N TRP A 177 22.96 7.63 3.22
CA TRP A 177 22.89 6.38 2.46
C TRP A 177 23.49 5.18 3.21
N ASP A 178 24.65 5.38 3.84
CA ASP A 178 25.35 4.31 4.55
C ASP A 178 24.57 3.83 5.79
N GLU A 179 23.84 4.74 6.46
CA GLU A 179 23.02 4.41 7.63
C GLU A 179 21.72 3.67 7.24
N ILE A 180 21.13 4.01 6.09
CA ILE A 180 19.85 3.42 5.67
C ILE A 180 20.01 2.18 4.80
N LYS A 181 21.14 2.02 4.11
CA LYS A 181 21.39 0.90 3.20
C LYS A 181 21.15 -0.46 3.87
N PRO A 182 21.58 -0.71 5.12
CA PRO A 182 21.27 -1.98 5.80
C PRO A 182 19.76 -2.25 5.91
N PHE A 183 18.93 -1.23 6.13
CA PHE A 183 17.47 -1.39 6.21
C PHE A 183 16.83 -1.66 4.84
N MET A 184 17.39 -1.10 3.77
CA MET A 184 17.00 -1.44 2.40
C MET A 184 17.35 -2.88 2.08
N ASP A 185 18.54 -3.33 2.47
CA ASP A 185 18.99 -4.71 2.28
C ASP A 185 18.13 -5.72 3.07
N LEU A 186 17.68 -5.36 4.27
CA LEU A 186 16.73 -6.16 5.07
C LEU A 186 15.32 -6.25 4.47
N THR A 187 15.01 -5.41 3.48
CA THR A 187 13.71 -5.39 2.81
C THR A 187 13.74 -6.19 1.51
N GLU A 188 14.79 -6.03 0.70
CA GLU A 188 14.91 -6.66 -0.62
C GLU A 188 15.21 -8.17 -0.56
N GLY A 189 14.40 -8.97 -1.25
CA GLY A 189 14.56 -10.41 -1.45
C GLY A 189 14.84 -10.77 -2.91
N ASN A 190 15.83 -10.12 -3.55
CA ASN A 190 16.11 -10.26 -4.97
C ASN A 190 16.83 -11.58 -5.32
N LYS A 191 16.11 -12.49 -5.98
CA LYS A 191 16.64 -13.81 -6.37
C LYS A 191 17.42 -13.81 -7.69
N GLN A 192 17.68 -12.64 -8.28
CA GLN A 192 18.37 -12.51 -9.57
C GLN A 192 19.83 -12.05 -9.42
N ILE A 193 20.34 -11.95 -8.19
CA ILE A 193 21.75 -11.66 -7.91
C ILE A 193 22.64 -12.72 -8.58
N GLY A 194 23.67 -12.25 -9.29
CA GLY A 194 24.59 -13.12 -10.05
C GLY A 194 24.06 -13.58 -11.42
N SER A 195 22.83 -13.24 -11.78
CA SER A 195 22.26 -13.51 -13.11
C SER A 195 22.00 -12.24 -13.91
N LEU A 196 21.20 -11.31 -13.38
CA LEU A 196 20.83 -10.04 -14.04
C LEU A 196 21.38 -8.82 -13.32
N VAL A 197 21.68 -8.93 -12.03
CA VAL A 197 22.17 -7.83 -11.20
C VAL A 197 23.36 -8.24 -10.34
N ASP A 198 24.17 -7.25 -9.97
CA ASP A 198 25.34 -7.43 -9.11
C ASP A 198 24.96 -7.40 -7.62
N GLY A 199 25.66 -8.19 -6.79
CA GLY A 199 25.37 -8.30 -5.35
C GLY A 199 25.80 -7.09 -4.51
N LYS A 200 26.53 -6.11 -5.05
CA LYS A 200 27.03 -4.96 -4.29
C LYS A 200 25.91 -4.04 -3.80
N TYR A 201 24.87 -3.86 -4.59
CA TYR A 201 23.76 -2.93 -4.32
C TYR A 201 22.40 -3.62 -4.18
N HIS A 202 22.39 -4.95 -4.23
CA HIS A 202 21.19 -5.77 -4.12
C HIS A 202 21.32 -6.77 -2.99
N SER A 203 20.18 -7.11 -2.38
CA SER A 203 20.09 -8.07 -1.30
C SER A 203 19.03 -9.13 -1.60
N ASP A 204 19.26 -10.36 -1.15
CA ASP A 204 18.34 -11.49 -1.27
C ASP A 204 17.77 -11.97 0.08
N ILE A 205 18.14 -11.29 1.18
CA ILE A 205 17.84 -11.69 2.57
C ILE A 205 16.45 -11.23 3.03
N GLY A 206 15.91 -10.19 2.41
CA GLY A 206 14.65 -9.58 2.79
C GLY A 206 13.43 -10.40 2.35
N PRO A 207 12.26 -10.18 2.96
CA PRO A 207 11.06 -10.95 2.69
C PRO A 207 10.33 -10.51 1.41
N LEU A 208 10.72 -9.41 0.77
CA LEU A 208 10.03 -8.86 -0.41
C LEU A 208 10.69 -9.34 -1.71
N PRO A 209 10.15 -10.36 -2.40
CA PRO A 209 10.64 -10.74 -3.72
C PRO A 209 10.32 -9.64 -4.74
N ILE A 210 11.30 -9.27 -5.56
CA ILE A 210 11.15 -8.18 -6.54
C ILE A 210 10.80 -8.67 -7.96
N GLN A 211 10.98 -9.97 -8.23
CA GLN A 211 10.77 -10.59 -9.53
C GLN A 211 9.30 -10.89 -9.86
N THR A 212 8.44 -10.89 -8.84
CA THR A 212 6.99 -11.15 -8.95
C THR A 212 6.24 -10.13 -8.13
N ARG A 213 4.99 -9.83 -8.48
CA ARG A 213 4.21 -8.92 -7.64
C ARG A 213 4.04 -9.50 -6.25
N TYR A 214 4.47 -8.72 -5.28
CA TYR A 214 4.36 -9.05 -3.87
C TYR A 214 4.14 -7.76 -3.09
N THR A 215 3.01 -7.65 -2.41
CA THR A 215 2.70 -6.46 -1.61
C THR A 215 3.44 -6.52 -0.29
N THR A 216 3.66 -5.35 0.31
CA THR A 216 4.28 -5.27 1.65
C THR A 216 3.40 -5.94 2.70
N ALA A 217 2.08 -5.89 2.56
CA ALA A 217 1.15 -6.63 3.41
C ALA A 217 1.46 -8.12 3.39
N ARG A 218 1.57 -8.73 2.19
CA ARG A 218 1.88 -10.16 2.04
C ARG A 218 3.29 -10.54 2.55
N ALA A 219 4.22 -9.59 2.61
CA ALA A 219 5.60 -9.82 3.06
C ALA A 219 5.79 -9.73 4.58
N TYR A 220 5.02 -8.85 5.23
CA TYR A 220 5.27 -8.50 6.63
C TYR A 220 4.11 -8.82 7.57
N LEU A 221 2.90 -9.01 7.04
CA LEU A 221 1.72 -9.31 7.84
C LEU A 221 1.40 -10.81 7.76
N PRO A 222 1.70 -11.58 8.81
CA PRO A 222 1.28 -12.97 8.89
C PRO A 222 -0.21 -13.09 9.25
N PRO A 223 -0.84 -14.25 8.99
CA PRO A 223 -2.18 -14.55 9.50
C PRO A 223 -2.26 -14.48 11.03
N GLN A 224 -3.44 -14.18 11.56
CA GLN A 224 -3.69 -14.07 13.01
C GLN A 224 -3.30 -15.35 13.77
N SER A 225 -3.47 -16.52 13.16
CA SER A 225 -3.10 -17.82 13.72
C SER A 225 -1.59 -17.96 13.98
N GLU A 226 -0.76 -17.28 13.19
CA GLU A 226 0.70 -17.26 13.37
C GLU A 226 1.17 -16.13 14.30
N ARG A 227 0.38 -15.05 14.42
CA ARG A 227 0.75 -13.84 15.18
C ARG A 227 -0.43 -13.30 16.01
N PRO A 228 -0.77 -13.94 17.14
CA PRO A 228 -1.96 -13.58 17.92
C PRO A 228 -1.89 -12.17 18.55
N ASN A 229 -0.70 -11.58 18.69
CA ASN A 229 -0.48 -10.24 19.25
C ASN A 229 -0.61 -9.09 18.23
N LEU A 230 -0.82 -9.40 16.95
CA LEU A 230 -1.06 -8.45 15.88
C LEU A 230 -2.52 -8.55 15.44
N ASN A 231 -3.33 -7.52 15.68
CA ASN A 231 -4.68 -7.46 15.14
C ASN A 231 -4.72 -6.57 13.90
N ILE A 232 -5.37 -7.04 12.84
CA ILE A 232 -5.57 -6.28 11.61
C ILE A 232 -7.07 -6.06 11.46
N LYS A 233 -7.49 -4.79 11.50
CA LYS A 233 -8.90 -4.42 11.29
C LYS A 233 -9.03 -3.73 9.93
N LEU A 234 -9.72 -4.39 9.02
CA LEU A 234 -10.08 -3.85 7.71
C LEU A 234 -11.35 -3.01 7.83
N HIS A 235 -11.61 -2.19 6.81
CA HIS A 235 -12.75 -1.27 6.77
C HIS A 235 -12.81 -0.33 7.99
N ALA A 236 -11.64 0.01 8.55
CA ALA A 236 -11.48 0.92 9.67
C ALA A 236 -10.84 2.23 9.20
N HIS A 237 -11.68 3.21 8.86
CA HIS A 237 -11.21 4.50 8.38
C HIS A 237 -10.91 5.43 9.55
N VAL A 238 -9.63 5.55 9.91
CA VAL A 238 -9.17 6.50 10.94
C VAL A 238 -9.44 7.94 10.51
N THR A 239 -10.18 8.68 11.33
CA THR A 239 -10.58 10.07 11.07
C THR A 239 -9.65 11.07 11.76
N LYS A 240 -9.22 10.78 12.99
CA LYS A 240 -8.33 11.64 13.78
C LYS A 240 -7.56 10.86 14.86
N VAL A 241 -6.44 11.42 15.27
CA VAL A 241 -5.67 11.04 16.46
C VAL A 241 -6.26 11.77 17.66
N LEU A 242 -6.37 11.06 18.78
CA LEU A 242 -6.84 11.60 20.04
C LEU A 242 -5.66 12.05 20.89
N PHE A 243 -5.75 13.23 21.47
CA PHE A 243 -4.67 13.83 22.24
C PHE A 243 -5.09 14.18 23.67
N ARG A 244 -4.16 14.00 24.59
CA ARG A 244 -4.17 14.61 25.93
C ARG A 244 -3.00 15.60 26.00
N ARG A 245 -3.31 16.90 25.91
CA ARG A 245 -2.32 17.96 25.65
C ARG A 245 -1.57 17.64 24.34
N LYS A 246 -0.24 17.44 24.39
CA LYS A 246 0.60 17.06 23.25
C LYS A 246 0.90 15.56 23.16
N LYS A 247 0.31 14.71 24.01
CA LYS A 247 0.49 13.26 23.97
C LYS A 247 -0.64 12.60 23.18
N ALA A 248 -0.33 11.85 22.12
CA ALA A 248 -1.29 10.97 21.46
C ALA A 248 -1.70 9.83 22.41
N ILE A 249 -3.00 9.60 22.55
CA ILE A 249 -3.57 8.61 23.48
C ILE A 249 -4.40 7.54 22.76
N GLY A 250 -4.57 7.65 21.45
CA GLY A 250 -5.41 6.75 20.67
C GLY A 250 -5.84 7.36 19.35
N VAL A 251 -6.76 6.69 18.68
CA VAL A 251 -7.37 7.14 17.43
C VAL A 251 -8.87 6.93 17.46
N GLU A 252 -9.57 7.76 16.69
CA GLU A 252 -10.96 7.58 16.32
C GLU A 252 -11.00 7.03 14.89
N TYR A 253 -11.85 6.03 14.64
CA TYR A 253 -12.08 5.49 13.30
C TYR A 253 -13.57 5.22 13.08
N VAL A 254 -13.97 5.20 11.82
CA VAL A 254 -15.31 4.79 11.38
C VAL A 254 -15.22 3.37 10.83
N ASP A 255 -16.07 2.47 11.33
CA ASP A 255 -16.17 1.08 10.88
C ASP A 255 -16.99 0.93 9.59
N GLU A 256 -17.09 -0.29 9.07
CA GLU A 256 -17.83 -0.62 7.84
C GLU A 256 -19.33 -0.28 7.92
N ASN A 257 -19.89 -0.22 9.13
CA ASN A 257 -21.29 0.10 9.39
C ASN A 257 -21.51 1.60 9.59
N GLY A 258 -20.46 2.42 9.51
CA GLY A 258 -20.52 3.86 9.72
C GLY A 258 -20.48 4.27 11.20
N ASN A 259 -20.20 3.35 12.12
CA ASN A 259 -20.11 3.68 13.55
C ASN A 259 -18.73 4.23 13.89
N THR A 260 -18.72 5.31 14.69
CA THR A 260 -17.50 5.84 15.27
C THR A 260 -17.03 4.97 16.44
N LYS A 261 -15.80 4.47 16.34
CA LYS A 261 -15.12 3.67 17.35
C LYS A 261 -13.85 4.38 17.81
N VAL A 262 -13.38 4.04 19.01
CA VAL A 262 -12.17 4.60 19.61
C VAL A 262 -11.27 3.48 20.12
N VAL A 263 -9.99 3.57 19.79
CA VAL A 263 -8.96 2.64 20.29
C VAL A 263 -7.84 3.45 20.94
N LYS A 264 -7.40 3.02 22.13
CA LYS A 264 -6.36 3.70 22.90
C LYS A 264 -4.97 3.11 22.64
N ALA A 265 -3.96 3.96 22.70
CA ALA A 265 -2.54 3.58 22.58
C ALA A 265 -1.82 3.81 23.92
N ARG A 266 -1.16 2.77 24.45
CA ARG A 266 -0.30 2.88 25.64
C ARG A 266 1.00 3.60 25.33
N LYS A 267 1.59 3.30 24.17
CA LYS A 267 2.86 3.86 23.73
C LYS A 267 2.65 4.89 22.63
N GLU A 268 2.42 4.44 21.40
CA GLU A 268 2.50 5.31 20.22
C GLU A 268 1.39 5.06 19.20
N VAL A 269 1.08 6.11 18.45
CA VAL A 269 0.25 6.07 17.24
C VAL A 269 1.15 6.38 16.05
N ILE A 270 1.22 5.46 15.10
CA ILE A 270 2.09 5.55 13.93
C ILE A 270 1.24 5.78 12.69
N LEU A 271 1.31 6.98 12.13
CA LEU A 271 0.59 7.32 10.91
C LEU A 271 1.36 6.84 9.68
N SER A 272 0.75 5.94 8.92
CA SER A 272 1.26 5.37 7.66
C SER A 272 0.19 5.39 6.56
N ALA A 273 -0.71 6.39 6.60
CA ALA A 273 -1.84 6.53 5.68
C ALA A 273 -1.44 7.12 4.30
N GLY A 274 -0.14 7.28 4.04
CA GLY A 274 0.39 7.86 2.80
C GLY A 274 0.53 9.39 2.85
N ALA A 275 1.18 9.95 1.83
CA ALA A 275 1.60 11.35 1.80
C ALA A 275 0.44 12.37 1.77
N LEU A 276 -0.76 11.95 1.35
CA LEU A 276 -1.94 12.83 1.30
C LEU A 276 -2.87 12.66 2.50
N THR A 277 -3.08 11.42 2.95
CA THR A 277 -4.03 11.13 4.03
C THR A 277 -3.43 11.34 5.41
N SER A 278 -2.12 11.07 5.61
CA SER A 278 -1.47 11.32 6.91
C SER A 278 -1.53 12.79 7.36
N PRO A 279 -1.20 13.79 6.52
CA PRO A 279 -1.36 15.19 6.92
C PRO A 279 -2.84 15.58 7.10
N LYS A 280 -3.76 14.98 6.34
CA LYS A 280 -5.21 15.19 6.52
C LYS A 280 -5.67 14.73 7.91
N ILE A 281 -5.25 13.53 8.34
CA ILE A 281 -5.55 13.00 9.68
C ILE A 281 -4.96 13.93 10.75
N LEU A 282 -3.71 14.37 10.62
CA LEU A 282 -3.08 15.30 11.57
C LEU A 282 -3.86 16.62 11.68
N MET A 283 -4.25 17.22 10.54
CA MET A 283 -5.04 18.45 10.51
C MET A 283 -6.41 18.25 11.19
N HIS A 284 -7.13 17.15 10.89
CA HIS A 284 -8.37 16.80 11.60
C HIS A 284 -8.18 16.56 13.11
N SER A 285 -6.96 16.27 13.54
CA SER A 285 -6.60 16.07 14.94
C SER A 285 -6.16 17.36 15.65
N GLY A 286 -6.13 18.50 14.96
CA GLY A 286 -5.67 19.77 15.49
C GLY A 286 -4.16 20.01 15.39
N VAL A 287 -3.42 19.21 14.61
CA VAL A 287 -1.99 19.40 14.35
C VAL A 287 -1.80 19.84 12.90
N GLY A 288 -1.50 21.13 12.69
CA GLY A 288 -1.38 21.72 11.36
C GLY A 288 -1.47 23.24 11.37
N PRO A 289 -1.48 23.89 10.19
CA PRO A 289 -1.38 25.35 10.10
C PRO A 289 -2.60 26.01 10.74
N LYS A 290 -2.37 26.85 11.74
CA LYS A 290 -3.43 27.52 12.51
C LYS A 290 -4.44 28.25 11.61
N GLU A 291 -3.95 28.94 10.59
CA GLU A 291 -4.75 29.69 9.62
C GLU A 291 -5.68 28.80 8.77
N THR A 292 -5.37 27.51 8.65
CA THR A 292 -6.22 26.53 7.97
C THR A 292 -7.23 25.90 8.94
N LEU A 293 -6.81 25.66 10.19
CA LEU A 293 -7.60 24.91 11.18
C LEU A 293 -8.69 25.76 11.86
N GLU A 294 -8.38 27.00 12.25
CA GLU A 294 -9.33 27.86 12.99
C GLU A 294 -10.61 28.19 12.19
N PRO A 295 -10.56 28.54 10.89
CA PRO A 295 -11.77 28.78 10.10
C PRO A 295 -12.67 27.55 9.95
N LEU A 296 -12.13 26.35 10.13
CA LEU A 296 -12.86 25.07 10.07
C LEU A 296 -13.42 24.65 11.45
N GLY A 297 -13.26 25.47 12.49
CA GLY A 297 -13.69 25.16 13.85
C GLY A 297 -12.87 24.04 14.52
N ILE A 298 -11.69 23.72 13.99
CA ILE A 298 -10.81 22.69 14.55
C ILE A 298 -9.92 23.34 15.62
N LYS A 299 -9.99 22.82 16.85
CA LYS A 299 -9.11 23.27 17.94
C LYS A 299 -7.65 22.96 17.61
N VAL A 300 -6.81 23.99 17.58
CA VAL A 300 -5.37 23.85 17.35
C VAL A 300 -4.69 23.31 18.62
N ILE A 301 -4.02 22.17 18.47
CA ILE A 301 -3.15 21.53 19.46
C ILE A 301 -1.70 21.96 19.25
N GLU A 302 -1.26 21.98 17.99
CA GLU A 302 0.06 22.46 17.61
C GLU A 302 0.02 23.07 16.20
N ASP A 303 0.60 24.26 16.08
CA ASP A 303 0.74 24.99 14.83
C ASP A 303 2.03 24.55 14.11
N LEU A 304 1.88 23.74 13.06
CA LEU A 304 2.97 23.18 12.26
C LEU A 304 2.62 23.26 10.78
N PRO A 305 3.61 23.35 9.85
CA PRO A 305 3.38 23.44 8.41
C PRO A 305 2.94 22.11 7.77
N VAL A 306 2.01 21.39 8.40
CA VAL A 306 1.48 20.11 7.94
C VAL A 306 0.78 20.28 6.58
N GLY A 307 1.04 19.34 5.66
CA GLY A 307 0.48 19.37 4.31
C GLY A 307 1.22 20.29 3.33
N LYS A 308 2.29 20.97 3.76
CA LYS A 308 3.19 21.74 2.87
C LYS A 308 4.30 20.84 2.31
N ASN A 309 5.09 21.38 1.37
CA ASN A 309 6.24 20.71 0.75
C ASN A 309 5.91 19.36 0.07
N LEU A 310 4.72 19.24 -0.52
CA LEU A 310 4.34 18.08 -1.31
C LEU A 310 5.17 18.06 -2.61
N LYS A 311 6.02 17.04 -2.75
CA LYS A 311 6.79 16.77 -3.97
C LYS A 311 6.19 15.57 -4.70
N ASN A 312 6.20 15.60 -6.03
CA ASN A 312 5.80 14.46 -6.86
C ASN A 312 6.60 14.48 -8.18
N HIS A 313 6.70 13.34 -8.86
CA HIS A 313 7.36 13.25 -10.15
C HIS A 313 6.35 13.47 -11.28
N CYS A 314 6.61 14.46 -12.14
CA CYS A 314 5.82 14.65 -13.35
C CYS A 314 6.29 13.69 -14.45
N GLY A 315 5.34 13.05 -15.13
CA GLY A 315 5.60 12.14 -16.25
C GLY A 315 4.89 12.63 -17.51
N ALA A 316 5.59 12.59 -18.64
CA ALA A 316 5.01 12.83 -19.96
C ALA A 316 5.10 11.56 -20.79
N THR A 317 4.00 11.18 -21.45
CA THR A 317 3.96 9.99 -22.30
C THR A 317 4.13 10.39 -23.76
N LEU A 318 5.09 9.77 -24.45
CA LEU A 318 5.30 9.93 -25.89
C LEU A 318 4.90 8.64 -26.60
N TYR A 319 4.02 8.74 -27.60
CA TYR A 319 3.55 7.60 -28.40
C TYR A 319 4.26 7.58 -29.75
N PHE A 320 4.74 6.40 -30.15
CA PHE A 320 5.42 6.19 -31.43
C PHE A 320 4.73 5.08 -32.22
N ILE A 321 4.49 5.29 -33.51
CA ILE A 321 3.94 4.27 -34.41
C ILE A 321 5.09 3.46 -35.02
N LEU A 322 5.12 2.16 -34.74
CA LEU A 322 6.09 1.25 -35.36
C LEU A 322 5.68 0.92 -36.81
N LYS A 323 6.45 1.42 -37.79
CA LYS A 323 6.15 1.24 -39.24
C LYS A 323 6.58 -0.12 -39.82
N LYS A 324 7.53 -0.81 -39.17
CA LYS A 324 8.00 -2.15 -39.54
C LYS A 324 8.31 -2.94 -38.28
N VAL A 325 7.51 -3.97 -38.00
CA VAL A 325 7.85 -4.97 -36.99
C VAL A 325 8.44 -6.17 -37.73
N LYS A 326 9.77 -6.32 -37.74
CA LYS A 326 10.37 -7.60 -38.14
C LYS A 326 10.10 -8.59 -37.03
N ILE A 327 8.98 -9.30 -37.11
CA ILE A 327 8.70 -10.43 -36.22
C ILE A 327 9.69 -11.53 -36.61
N ARG A 328 10.81 -11.64 -35.89
CA ARG A 328 11.59 -12.88 -35.89
C ARG A 328 10.71 -13.93 -35.21
N ARG A 329 10.18 -14.88 -35.98
CA ARG A 329 9.57 -16.10 -35.43
C ARG A 329 10.64 -16.79 -34.58
N PHE A 330 10.56 -16.64 -33.27
CA PHE A 330 11.41 -17.36 -32.31
C PHE A 330 10.82 -18.71 -31.89
N TRP A 331 9.74 -19.16 -32.54
CA TRP A 331 9.11 -20.45 -32.29
C TRP A 331 9.01 -21.27 -33.57
N THR A 332 9.98 -22.16 -33.75
CA THR A 332 9.92 -23.34 -34.63
C THR A 332 10.49 -24.50 -33.81
N GLY A 333 9.62 -25.37 -33.32
CA GLY A 333 9.92 -26.51 -32.43
C GLY A 333 9.41 -26.21 -31.02
N VAL A 334 8.43 -26.91 -30.45
CA VAL A 334 8.13 -28.34 -30.50
C VAL A 334 6.61 -28.54 -30.64
N LEU A 335 6.25 -29.62 -31.35
CA LEU A 335 4.91 -30.14 -31.62
C LEU A 335 4.03 -30.34 -30.38
#